data_AF-A0A813VHD2-F1
#
_entry.id   AF-A0A813VHD2-F1
#
_cell.length_a   1.000
_cell.length_b   1.000
_cell.length_c   1.000
_cell.angle_alpha   90.00
_cell.angle_beta   90.00
_cell.angle_gamma   90.00
#
_symmetry.space_group_name_H-M   'P 1'
#
loop_
_entity.id
_entity.type
_entity.pdbx_description
1 polymer ?
#
loop_
_entity_poly.entity_id
_entity_poly.type
_entity_poly.pdbx_seq_one_letter_code
_entity_poly.pdbx_strand_id
1 'polypeptide(L)'
;MDKEEYVYDINIFQILTQEHIDEELNVLTSIYLDDLIVNYDNPISLNITIYSNGDENDLDRDKRLLCITFIVELSPRYSGLNSPKRTLCRLRGLKDEQINELNSLIYSCLQSNIGSCVLYEYIGSIRSKLSVYELPQEACVIYLTLISNRNDIIKTIYHHFYHKNCLKSFMNIKKK
;
A
#
# COMPACT_ATOMS: atom_id res chain seq x y z
N MET A 1 -23.61 9.77 -55.50
CA MET A 1 -22.17 9.73 -55.82
C MET A 1 -21.51 10.71 -54.89
N ASP A 2 -21.41 10.36 -53.62
CA ASP A 2 -20.40 9.50 -52.98
C ASP A 2 -19.45 10.45 -52.23
N LYS A 3 -19.61 10.53 -50.90
CA LYS A 3 -18.78 9.86 -49.88
C LYS A 3 -17.47 10.63 -49.65
N GLU A 4 -17.02 10.97 -48.46
CA GLU A 4 -17.42 10.71 -47.07
C GLU A 4 -16.64 11.76 -46.27
N GLU A 5 -17.32 12.50 -45.39
CA GLU A 5 -16.66 13.30 -44.34
C GLU A 5 -15.91 12.32 -43.43
N TYR A 6 -14.59 12.38 -43.45
CA TYR A 6 -13.77 11.75 -42.41
C TYR A 6 -13.90 12.58 -41.13
N VAL A 7 -14.96 12.30 -40.36
CA VAL A 7 -15.04 12.64 -38.96
C VAL A 7 -14.02 11.76 -38.24
N TYR A 8 -12.83 12.31 -37.97
CA TYR A 8 -11.95 11.75 -36.96
C TYR A 8 -12.65 11.96 -35.62
N ASP A 9 -13.39 10.94 -35.17
CA ASP A 9 -13.79 10.81 -33.76
C ASP A 9 -12.51 10.57 -32.95
N ILE A 10 -11.89 11.68 -32.54
CA ILE A 10 -10.75 11.72 -31.62
C ILE A 10 -11.29 11.39 -30.22
N ASN A 11 -11.47 10.10 -29.96
CA ASN A 11 -11.46 9.59 -28.59
C ASN A 11 -10.00 9.23 -28.25
N ILE A 12 -9.18 10.26 -28.01
CA ILE A 12 -7.82 10.10 -27.47
C ILE A 12 -7.98 9.70 -26.01
N PHE A 13 -8.18 8.41 -25.75
CA PHE A 13 -7.56 7.80 -24.59
C PHE A 13 -6.10 7.60 -24.97
N GLN A 14 -5.23 8.36 -24.30
CA GLN A 14 -3.79 8.28 -24.47
C GLN A 14 -3.36 6.85 -24.11
N ILE A 15 -3.09 6.02 -25.12
CA ILE A 15 -2.64 4.64 -24.90
C ILE A 15 -1.27 4.74 -24.24
N LEU A 16 -1.12 4.28 -23.00
CA LEU A 16 0.20 4.22 -22.37
C LEU A 16 1.07 3.26 -23.17
N THR A 17 2.23 3.72 -23.64
CA THR A 17 3.19 2.82 -24.26
C THR A 17 3.90 2.01 -23.17
N GLN A 18 4.51 0.90 -23.57
CA GLN A 18 5.38 0.13 -22.66
C GLN A 18 6.50 1.01 -22.09
N GLU A 19 7.02 1.96 -22.87
CA GLU A 19 8.05 2.92 -22.45
C GLU A 19 7.61 3.76 -21.25
N HIS A 20 6.37 4.28 -21.22
CA HIS A 20 5.87 5.04 -20.08
C HIS A 20 5.76 4.21 -18.79
N ILE A 21 5.42 2.92 -18.93
CA ILE A 21 5.36 1.99 -17.80
C ILE A 21 6.77 1.74 -17.28
N ASP A 22 7.73 1.46 -18.17
CA ASP A 22 9.11 1.20 -17.79
C ASP A 22 9.76 2.43 -17.13
N GLU A 23 9.48 3.64 -17.62
CA GLU A 23 9.91 4.90 -17.00
C GLU A 23 9.33 5.07 -15.59
N GLU A 24 8.02 4.87 -15.41
CA GLU A 24 7.38 4.94 -14.08
C GLU A 24 8.01 3.93 -13.12
N LEU A 25 8.21 2.68 -13.55
CA LEU A 25 8.81 1.63 -12.74
C LEU A 25 10.25 1.97 -12.33
N ASN A 26 11.05 2.54 -13.24
CA ASN A 26 12.42 2.95 -12.94
C ASN A 26 12.47 4.09 -11.90
N VAL A 27 11.58 5.07 -12.01
CA VAL A 27 11.45 6.15 -11.04
C VAL A 27 11.04 5.59 -9.68
N LEU A 28 10.01 4.74 -9.64
CA LEU A 28 9.54 4.12 -8.40
C LEU A 28 10.61 3.25 -7.73
N THR A 29 11.37 2.48 -8.50
CA THR A 29 12.48 1.66 -8.00
C THR A 29 13.55 2.53 -7.35
N SER A 30 13.82 3.71 -7.93
CA SER A 30 14.79 4.67 -7.37
C SER A 30 14.28 5.34 -6.08
N ILE A 31 12.97 5.57 -5.97
CA ILE A 31 12.36 6.20 -4.79
C ILE A 31 12.24 5.21 -3.62
N TYR A 32 11.82 3.98 -3.91
CA TYR A 32 11.44 3.01 -2.89
C TYR A 32 12.51 1.97 -2.58
N LEU A 33 13.52 1.83 -3.42
CA LEU A 33 14.68 0.96 -3.22
C LEU A 33 14.21 -0.45 -2.78
N ASP A 34 14.68 -0.94 -1.64
CA ASP A 34 14.37 -2.27 -1.12
C ASP A 34 12.90 -2.48 -0.73
N ASP A 35 12.09 -1.41 -0.61
CA ASP A 35 10.66 -1.55 -0.31
C ASP A 35 9.84 -1.98 -1.50
N LEU A 36 10.34 -1.78 -2.73
CA LEU A 36 9.69 -2.11 -3.97
C LEU A 36 10.45 -3.21 -4.70
N ILE A 37 9.76 -4.32 -4.95
CA ILE A 37 10.25 -5.41 -5.79
C ILE A 37 9.41 -5.41 -7.06
N VAL A 38 10.06 -5.22 -8.20
CA VAL A 38 9.46 -5.33 -9.53
C VAL A 38 9.90 -6.63 -10.16
N ASN A 39 8.94 -7.44 -10.60
CA ASN A 39 9.18 -8.60 -11.45
C ASN A 39 8.69 -8.28 -12.87
N TYR A 40 9.62 -8.30 -13.81
CA TYR A 40 9.39 -8.01 -15.23
C TYR A 40 8.94 -9.25 -16.04
N ASP A 41 8.54 -10.33 -15.37
CA ASP A 41 7.80 -11.44 -15.99
C ASP A 41 6.50 -10.95 -16.64
N ASN A 42 5.86 -11.77 -17.48
CA ASN A 42 4.57 -11.45 -18.09
C ASN A 42 3.44 -12.21 -17.36
N PRO A 43 2.52 -11.54 -16.64
CA PRO A 43 2.38 -10.08 -16.49
C PRO A 43 3.37 -9.47 -15.49
N ILE A 44 3.73 -8.18 -15.71
CA ILE A 44 4.63 -7.45 -14.81
C ILE A 44 3.96 -7.36 -13.45
N SER A 45 4.70 -7.66 -12.39
CA SER A 45 4.17 -7.58 -11.03
C SER A 45 5.05 -6.71 -10.14
N LEU A 46 4.39 -5.93 -9.29
CA LEU A 46 5.02 -5.06 -8.32
C LEU A 46 4.60 -5.52 -6.93
N ASN A 47 5.54 -5.51 -6.01
CA ASN A 47 5.29 -5.75 -4.60
C ASN A 47 5.97 -4.62 -3.82
N ILE A 48 5.15 -3.74 -3.24
CA ILE A 48 5.64 -2.62 -2.43
C ILE A 48 5.18 -2.73 -0.98
N THR A 49 6.11 -2.56 -0.04
CA THR A 49 5.78 -2.40 1.38
C THR A 49 5.63 -0.92 1.71
N ILE A 50 4.43 -0.53 2.13
CA ILE A 50 4.08 0.86 2.44
C ILE A 50 3.88 0.98 3.94
N TYR A 51 4.68 1.84 4.57
CA TYR A 51 4.59 2.13 5.99
C TYR A 51 3.79 3.41 6.24
N SER A 52 3.13 3.52 7.39
CA SER A 52 2.64 4.81 7.87
C SER A 52 3.80 5.77 8.14
N ASN A 53 3.59 7.08 8.06
CA ASN A 53 4.65 8.06 8.27
C ASN A 53 5.25 7.98 9.68
N GLY A 54 4.49 7.50 10.67
CA GLY A 54 4.93 7.46 12.06
C GLY A 54 4.68 8.79 12.75
N ASP A 55 5.53 9.13 13.72
CA ASP A 55 5.60 10.47 14.30
C ASP A 55 6.33 11.39 13.31
N GLU A 56 5.86 12.63 13.11
CA GLU A 56 6.39 13.58 12.13
C GLU A 56 7.90 13.85 12.28
N ASN A 57 8.46 13.60 13.46
CA ASN A 57 9.87 13.81 13.77
C ASN A 57 10.74 12.55 13.62
N ASP A 58 10.16 11.41 13.25
CA ASP A 58 10.86 10.13 13.31
C ASP A 58 11.22 9.59 11.92
N LEU A 59 12.52 9.65 11.62
CA LEU A 59 13.09 9.07 10.40
C LEU A 59 13.26 7.54 10.52
N ASP A 60 13.14 6.99 11.73
CA ASP A 60 13.34 5.56 11.97
C ASP A 60 12.10 4.74 11.53
N ARG A 61 12.31 3.94 10.49
CA ARG A 61 11.27 3.05 9.93
C ARG A 61 10.81 2.01 10.94
N ASP A 62 11.66 1.57 11.87
CA ASP A 62 11.31 0.52 12.83
C ASP A 62 10.25 0.98 13.83
N LYS A 63 10.12 2.30 14.02
CA LYS A 63 9.10 2.90 14.90
C LYS A 63 7.77 3.16 14.20
N ARG A 64 7.67 2.94 12.90
CA ARG A 64 6.40 2.98 12.17
C ARG A 64 5.59 1.75 12.54
N LEU A 65 4.38 1.95 13.03
CA LEU A 65 3.58 0.86 13.59
C LEU A 65 2.87 0.08 12.50
N LEU A 66 2.26 0.78 11.55
CA LEU A 66 1.43 0.17 10.52
C LEU A 66 2.22 0.04 9.22
N CYS A 67 2.08 -1.11 8.57
CA CYS A 67 2.53 -1.30 7.22
C CYS A 67 1.51 -2.14 6.47
N ILE A 68 1.46 -2.01 5.14
CA ILE A 68 0.78 -2.96 4.28
C ILE A 68 1.71 -3.31 3.12
N THR A 69 1.51 -4.48 2.55
CA THR A 69 2.14 -4.87 1.30
C THR A 69 1.11 -4.73 0.19
N PHE A 70 1.36 -3.85 -0.77
CA PHE A 70 0.53 -3.63 -1.94
C PHE A 70 1.15 -4.36 -3.13
N ILE A 71 0.40 -5.31 -3.67
CA ILE A 71 0.80 -6.10 -4.83
C ILE A 71 -0.04 -5.66 -6.01
N VAL A 72 0.60 -5.36 -7.13
CA VAL A 72 -0.03 -4.90 -8.36
C VAL A 72 0.44 -5.76 -9.52
N GLU A 73 -0.48 -6.33 -10.28
CA GLU A 73 -0.20 -7.03 -11.55
C GLU A 73 -0.63 -6.12 -12.70
N LEU A 74 0.35 -5.66 -13.48
CA LEU A 74 0.13 -4.87 -14.68
C LEU A 74 -0.08 -5.83 -15.85
N SER A 75 -1.32 -5.94 -16.31
CA SER A 75 -1.59 -6.67 -17.55
C SER A 75 -0.96 -5.95 -18.74
N PRO A 76 -0.65 -6.64 -19.86
CA PRO A 76 -0.19 -5.99 -21.10
C PRO A 76 -1.18 -4.94 -21.67
N ARG A 77 -2.41 -4.89 -21.15
CA ARG A 77 -3.46 -3.90 -21.46
C ARG A 77 -3.73 -2.91 -20.32
N TYR A 78 -2.83 -2.81 -19.34
CA TYR A 78 -2.84 -1.77 -18.31
C TYR A 78 -2.91 -0.37 -18.96
N SER A 79 -2.44 -0.28 -20.20
CA SER A 79 -2.32 0.90 -21.05
C SER A 79 -3.59 1.51 -21.67
N GLY A 80 -4.82 1.17 -21.24
CA GLY A 80 -5.95 1.98 -21.74
C GLY A 80 -7.38 1.66 -21.31
N LEU A 81 -7.68 0.45 -20.81
CA LEU A 81 -9.08 0.05 -20.56
C LEU A 81 -9.33 -0.69 -19.25
N ASN A 82 -8.30 -1.24 -18.61
CA ASN A 82 -8.47 -2.11 -17.44
C ASN A 82 -7.62 -1.64 -16.25
N SER A 83 -8.22 -1.66 -15.06
CA SER A 83 -7.46 -1.49 -13.82
C SER A 83 -6.56 -2.71 -13.56
N PRO A 84 -5.36 -2.51 -12.99
CA PRO A 84 -4.47 -3.60 -12.65
C PRO A 84 -5.07 -4.45 -11.54
N LYS A 85 -4.78 -5.75 -11.57
CA LYS A 85 -5.18 -6.66 -10.49
C LYS A 85 -4.35 -6.31 -9.26
N ARG A 86 -5.01 -6.22 -8.11
CA ARG A 86 -4.36 -5.81 -6.85
C ARG A 86 -4.64 -6.74 -5.70
N THR A 87 -3.66 -6.85 -4.81
CA THR A 87 -3.79 -7.57 -3.55
C THR A 87 -3.17 -6.73 -2.43
N LEU A 88 -3.85 -6.67 -1.29
CA LEU A 88 -3.30 -6.12 -0.06
C LEU A 88 -2.92 -7.26 0.89
N CYS A 89 -1.70 -7.22 1.40
CA CYS A 89 -1.15 -8.17 2.37
C CYS A 89 -0.62 -7.43 3.60
N ARG A 90 -0.32 -8.18 4.68
CA ARG A 90 0.20 -7.65 5.95
C ARG A 90 -0.69 -6.59 6.61
N LEU A 91 -2.00 -6.85 6.72
CA LEU A 91 -2.99 -5.92 7.29
C LEU A 91 -3.04 -5.92 8.84
N ARG A 92 -1.96 -6.35 9.53
CA ARG A 92 -1.95 -6.42 11.00
C ARG A 92 -2.08 -5.04 11.62
N GLY A 93 -2.82 -4.93 12.72
CA GLY A 93 -3.14 -3.66 13.35
C GLY A 93 -4.23 -2.83 12.65
N LEU A 94 -4.85 -3.30 11.57
CA LEU A 94 -6.01 -2.65 10.96
C LEU A 94 -7.30 -3.41 11.29
N LYS A 95 -8.38 -2.68 11.56
CA LYS A 95 -9.74 -3.27 11.63
C LYS A 95 -10.32 -3.48 10.24
N ASP A 96 -11.34 -4.33 10.17
CA ASP A 96 -12.08 -4.61 8.93
C ASP A 96 -12.64 -3.32 8.30
N GLU A 97 -13.13 -2.36 9.10
CA GLU A 97 -13.60 -1.08 8.58
C GLU A 97 -12.47 -0.28 7.91
N GLN A 98 -11.29 -0.25 8.52
CA GLN A 98 -10.12 0.45 7.98
C GLN A 98 -9.60 -0.23 6.69
N ILE A 99 -9.65 -1.56 6.64
CA ILE A 99 -9.30 -2.34 5.45
C ILE A 99 -10.30 -2.04 4.32
N ASN A 100 -11.59 -1.98 4.63
CA ASN A 100 -12.64 -1.65 3.67
C ASN A 100 -12.52 -0.21 3.14
N GLU A 101 -12.18 0.75 3.99
CA GLU A 101 -11.88 2.13 3.58
C GLU A 101 -10.67 2.20 2.66
N LEU A 102 -9.57 1.52 3.00
CA LEU A 102 -8.38 1.42 2.15
C LEU A 102 -8.72 0.82 0.80
N ASN A 103 -9.49 -0.27 0.79
CA ASN A 103 -9.95 -0.89 -0.44
C ASN A 103 -10.81 0.04 -1.29
N SER A 104 -11.72 0.79 -0.67
CA SER A 104 -12.58 1.75 -1.37
C SER A 104 -11.77 2.91 -1.95
N LEU A 105 -10.81 3.44 -1.18
CA LEU A 105 -9.90 4.49 -1.61
C LEU A 105 -9.10 4.06 -2.83
N ILE A 106 -8.46 2.89 -2.79
CA ILE A 106 -7.67 2.40 -3.91
C ILE A 106 -8.57 2.11 -5.11
N TYR A 107 -9.77 1.56 -4.90
CA TYR A 107 -10.72 1.34 -5.99
C TYR A 107 -11.12 2.65 -6.67
N SER A 108 -11.44 3.69 -5.89
CA SER A 108 -11.77 5.02 -6.41
C SER A 108 -10.60 5.60 -7.22
N CYS A 109 -9.39 5.56 -6.67
CA CYS A 109 -8.17 6.01 -7.35
C CYS A 109 -7.92 5.26 -8.67
N LEU A 110 -8.21 3.96 -8.71
CA LEU A 110 -8.10 3.13 -9.92
C LEU A 110 -9.11 3.53 -11.00
N GLN A 111 -10.36 3.80 -10.61
CA GLN A 111 -11.41 4.19 -11.56
C GLN A 111 -11.20 5.60 -12.12
N SER A 112 -10.70 6.54 -11.29
CA SER A 112 -10.50 7.93 -11.71
C SER A 112 -9.29 8.13 -12.63
N ASN A 113 -8.38 7.15 -12.72
CA ASN A 113 -7.10 7.29 -13.42
C ASN A 113 -6.85 6.15 -14.42
N ILE A 114 -7.90 5.66 -15.07
CA ILE A 114 -7.76 4.66 -16.13
C ILE A 114 -7.04 5.32 -17.32
N GLY A 115 -5.95 4.70 -17.78
CA GLY A 115 -5.16 5.19 -18.91
C GLY A 115 -4.02 6.15 -18.55
N SER A 116 -3.67 6.30 -17.27
CA SER A 116 -2.49 7.05 -16.81
C SER A 116 -1.55 6.22 -15.93
N CYS A 117 -0.27 6.60 -15.90
CA CYS A 117 0.74 6.11 -14.97
C CYS A 117 0.53 6.83 -13.62
N VAL A 118 0.03 6.12 -12.61
CA VAL A 118 -0.42 6.71 -11.32
C VAL A 118 -0.06 5.86 -10.11
N LEU A 119 0.88 4.93 -10.27
CA LEU A 119 1.32 4.05 -9.20
C LEU A 119 1.95 4.85 -8.05
N TYR A 120 2.65 5.94 -8.36
CA TYR A 120 3.22 6.82 -7.35
C TYR A 120 2.15 7.47 -6.44
N GLU A 121 1.12 8.04 -7.05
CA GLU A 121 -0.02 8.65 -6.37
C GLU A 121 -0.79 7.63 -5.53
N TYR A 122 -0.88 6.39 -5.99
CA TYR A 122 -1.53 5.31 -5.24
C TYR A 122 -0.75 4.98 -3.98
N ILE A 123 0.56 4.81 -4.11
CA ILE A 123 1.44 4.54 -2.97
C ILE A 123 1.35 5.71 -1.97
N GLY A 124 1.34 6.95 -2.46
CA GLY A 124 1.16 8.15 -1.64
C GLY A 124 -0.19 8.19 -0.91
N SER A 125 -1.27 7.87 -1.61
CA SER A 125 -2.63 7.90 -1.06
C SER A 125 -2.83 6.81 0.01
N ILE A 126 -2.28 5.62 -0.21
CA ILE A 126 -2.24 4.54 0.77
C ILE A 126 -1.44 4.97 2.01
N ARG A 127 -0.24 5.52 1.81
CA ARG A 127 0.62 6.01 2.90
C ARG A 127 -0.08 7.08 3.74
N SER A 128 -0.73 8.04 3.09
CA SER A 128 -1.51 9.08 3.75
C SER A 128 -2.61 8.48 4.61
N LYS A 129 -3.41 7.56 4.05
CA LYS A 129 -4.49 6.90 4.77
C LYS A 129 -3.98 6.06 5.96
N LEU A 130 -2.89 5.31 5.79
CA LEU A 130 -2.26 4.56 6.88
C LEU A 130 -1.74 5.46 8.00
N SER A 131 -1.30 6.67 7.67
CA SER A 131 -0.79 7.62 8.65
C SER A 131 -1.89 8.16 9.56
N VAL A 132 -3.11 8.32 9.04
CA VAL A 132 -4.29 8.74 9.84
C VAL A 132 -4.67 7.70 10.90
N TYR A 133 -4.39 6.42 10.67
CA TYR A 133 -4.75 5.38 11.63
C TYR A 133 -3.86 5.37 12.87
N GLU A 134 -2.64 5.94 12.79
CA GLU A 134 -1.63 6.18 13.84
C GLU A 134 -1.19 4.99 14.72
N LEU A 135 -2.15 4.25 15.27
CA LEU A 135 -2.03 3.14 16.20
C LEU A 135 -2.66 1.86 15.65
N PRO A 136 -2.08 0.69 15.96
CA PRO A 136 -2.71 -0.57 15.66
C PRO A 136 -3.96 -0.75 16.50
N GLN A 137 -5.06 -1.09 15.83
CA GLN A 137 -6.36 -1.36 16.42
C GLN A 137 -6.53 -2.84 16.77
N GLU A 138 -5.46 -3.48 17.23
CA GLU A 138 -5.49 -4.87 17.67
C GLU A 138 -5.34 -4.98 19.19
N ALA A 139 -5.86 -6.07 19.75
CA ALA A 139 -5.69 -6.38 21.15
C ALA A 139 -4.30 -6.96 21.40
N CYS A 140 -3.65 -6.53 22.49
CA CYS A 140 -2.41 -7.13 22.96
C CYS A 140 -2.61 -8.63 23.21
N VAL A 141 -1.80 -9.48 22.58
CA VAL A 141 -1.94 -10.95 22.62
C VAL A 141 -1.84 -11.54 24.04
N ILE A 142 -1.23 -10.83 24.99
CA ILE A 142 -1.00 -11.35 26.36
C ILE A 142 -2.24 -11.20 27.25
N TYR A 143 -2.88 -10.03 27.24
CA TYR A 143 -4.02 -9.72 28.12
C TYR A 143 -5.32 -9.39 27.37
N LEU A 144 -5.30 -9.45 26.03
CA LEU A 144 -6.44 -9.17 25.16
C LEU A 144 -7.05 -7.77 25.34
N THR A 145 -6.25 -6.81 25.82
CA THR A 145 -6.64 -5.40 25.95
C THR A 145 -6.22 -4.61 24.72
N LEU A 146 -7.06 -3.66 24.31
CA LEU A 146 -6.76 -2.79 23.17
C LEU A 146 -5.55 -1.91 23.45
N ILE A 147 -4.79 -1.68 22.38
CA ILE A 147 -3.67 -0.76 22.37
C ILE A 147 -4.19 0.67 22.23
N SER A 148 -3.86 1.51 23.20
CA SER A 148 -4.35 2.90 23.28
C SER A 148 -3.24 3.96 23.29
N ASN A 149 -1.98 3.57 23.48
CA ASN A 149 -0.86 4.50 23.60
C ASN A 149 0.38 4.00 22.84
N ARG A 150 0.90 4.81 21.92
CA ARG A 150 2.13 4.56 21.16
C ARG A 150 3.32 4.21 22.06
N ASN A 151 3.48 4.94 23.16
CA ASN A 151 4.64 4.84 24.04
C ASN A 151 4.69 3.53 24.84
N ASP A 152 3.59 2.82 24.93
CA ASP A 152 3.48 1.57 25.66
C ASP A 152 3.57 0.34 24.76
N ILE A 153 3.84 0.50 23.46
CA ILE A 153 3.86 -0.61 22.50
C ILE A 153 5.27 -1.15 22.28
N ILE A 154 5.35 -2.47 22.10
CA ILE A 154 6.47 -3.19 21.50
C ILE A 154 5.94 -3.85 20.22
N LYS A 155 6.57 -3.54 19.09
CA LYS A 155 6.32 -4.16 17.79
C LYS A 155 7.41 -5.22 17.53
N THR A 156 7.01 -6.40 17.07
CA THR A 156 7.96 -7.44 16.60
C THR A 156 8.21 -7.34 15.10
N ILE A 157 9.22 -8.05 14.59
CA ILE A 157 9.51 -8.13 13.15
C ILE A 157 8.33 -8.65 12.31
N TYR A 158 7.44 -9.45 12.91
CA TYR A 158 6.24 -9.99 12.27
C TYR A 158 4.98 -9.14 12.52
N HIS A 159 5.15 -7.90 13.01
CA HIS A 159 4.07 -6.94 13.25
C HIS A 159 3.02 -7.43 14.26
N HIS A 160 3.45 -8.22 15.25
CA HIS A 160 2.65 -8.43 16.47
C HIS A 160 2.91 -7.29 17.45
N PHE A 161 1.85 -6.76 18.05
CA PHE A 161 1.94 -5.67 19.02
C PHE A 161 1.65 -6.13 20.46
N TYR A 162 2.46 -5.63 21.39
CA TYR A 162 2.35 -5.92 22.82
C TYR A 162 2.43 -4.65 23.63
N HIS A 163 1.73 -4.58 24.76
CA HIS A 163 2.08 -3.59 25.77
C HIS A 163 3.41 -3.95 26.43
N LYS A 164 4.30 -2.97 26.62
CA LYS A 164 5.60 -3.10 27.32
C LYS A 164 5.43 -3.79 28.68
N ASN A 165 4.46 -3.32 29.46
CA ASN A 165 4.16 -3.87 30.79
C ASN A 165 3.63 -5.31 30.71
N CYS A 166 2.78 -5.60 29.74
CA CYS A 166 2.25 -6.95 29.54
C CYS A 166 3.36 -7.94 29.21
N LEU A 167 4.27 -7.57 28.30
CA LEU A 167 5.42 -8.41 27.94
C LEU A 167 6.36 -8.62 29.13
N LYS A 168 6.66 -7.55 29.88
CA LYS A 168 7.48 -7.63 31.10
C LYS A 168 6.89 -8.59 32.13
N SER A 169 5.59 -8.48 32.41
CA SER A 169 4.88 -9.38 33.34
C SER A 169 4.92 -10.83 32.87
N PHE A 170 4.68 -11.08 31.58
CA PHE A 170 4.74 -12.43 31.01
C PHE A 170 6.14 -13.07 31.14
N MET A 171 7.20 -12.30 30.84
CA MET A 171 8.58 -12.77 30.97
C MET A 171 8.97 -13.07 32.42
N ASN A 172 8.41 -12.35 33.38
CA ASN A 172 8.64 -12.61 34.80
C ASN A 172 7.95 -13.89 35.30
N ILE A 173 6.78 -14.22 34.75
CA ILE A 173 6.06 -15.48 35.08
C ILE A 173 6.82 -16.68 34.55
N LYS A 174 7.34 -16.62 33.31
CA LYS A 174 8.09 -17.72 32.69
C LYS A 174 9.46 -18.03 33.33
N LYS A 175 9.99 -17.14 34.17
CA LYS A 175 11.26 -17.33 34.88
C LYS A 175 11.12 -18.08 36.21
N LYS A 176 9.89 -18.38 36.64
CA LYS A 176 9.59 -19.30 37.74
C LYS A 176 9.34 -20.70 37.20
#